data_AF-A0A8R1HZ43-F1
#
_entry.id   AF-A0A8R1HZ43-F1
#
_cell.length_a   1.000
_cell.length_b   1.000
_cell.length_c   1.000
_cell.angle_alpha   90.00
_cell.angle_beta   90.00
_cell.angle_gamma   90.00
#
_symmetry.space_group_name_H-M   'P 1'
#
loop_
_entity.id
_entity.type
_entity.pdbx_description
1 polymer ?
#
loop_
_entity_poly.entity_id
_entity_poly.type
_entity_poly.pdbx_seq_one_letter_code
_entity_poly.pdbx_strand_id
1 'polypeptide(L)'
;MSEITVTRSVQKRKDLQGIRGLAILSVLAFHFYPRNFPNGYLGVDQFFVLSGFLQCMLLSKNFEKPLLSILANFYARRLKRILPLYILMILLILVALHTVFPTSSIVQNEASATKALLFVSNRQHTDEENYFEKLNMAIDLFTHTWSLSVEVQFYAIVPVIFLIGSAMKGEWRIGFYGCLCAISSIYHFSSSPDFAFNSTLARIWQFLIGMITYFQFVSGSNNDGYSPIVTIEDGGEIRDEAVKNVPTSLENFTKYFFLAPMVCIAFCPIELSPNCLRPIFTVFTGIIMFLSIDDKVLGHKFLTYLGDISYSLYLVHWPIVAYAKMMYEDNEYAHAACLFLSILLAVIIYETFEKWYLTSQNAHCAIVTTILIVFCVLLIYRSKIDDAEIETIENVTVATEVGKQVGNHRSYAKLDGVTDGMTLCIHIAVSEPLDTPGVVHNDTKYQEMVTRLKRMLPNIKKKLFIMDSFPRVDENKVNWIVPDLRSGKSMEEISFGLYERDDGYEIGRMRHAALVEECGPKCELIDILTLLRNSTTGQLQYFDNRGLSYFTSRNHLSAHGVELVRPLFSDICDKL
;
A
#
# COMPACT_ATOMS: atom_id res chain seq x y z
N MET A 1 -58.31 4.39 -29.90
CA MET A 1 -57.70 3.31 -29.10
C MET A 1 -56.30 3.77 -28.77
N SER A 2 -56.13 4.40 -27.61
CA SER A 2 -54.84 4.95 -27.16
C SER A 2 -53.94 3.79 -26.71
N GLU A 3 -52.81 3.59 -27.39
CA GLU A 3 -51.75 2.69 -26.92
C GLU A 3 -51.27 3.16 -25.55
N ILE A 4 -51.60 2.39 -24.52
CA ILE A 4 -51.01 2.53 -23.20
C ILE A 4 -49.59 1.97 -23.32
N THR A 5 -48.62 2.85 -23.55
CA THR A 5 -47.20 2.50 -23.48
C THR A 5 -46.86 2.25 -22.01
N VAL A 6 -46.95 0.99 -21.57
CA VAL A 6 -46.49 0.56 -20.25
C VAL A 6 -44.97 0.73 -20.20
N THR A 7 -44.51 1.84 -19.61
CA THR A 7 -43.10 2.04 -19.29
C THR A 7 -42.76 1.14 -18.09
N ARG A 8 -42.15 -0.03 -18.36
CA ARG A 8 -41.64 -0.91 -17.29
C ARG A 8 -40.57 -0.15 -16.49
N SER A 9 -40.85 0.16 -15.23
CA SER A 9 -39.89 0.76 -14.30
C SER A 9 -38.75 -0.23 -14.00
N VAL A 10 -37.52 0.23 -14.17
CA VAL A 10 -36.32 -0.57 -13.95
C VAL A 10 -35.88 -0.46 -12.48
N GLN A 11 -35.93 -1.55 -11.73
CA GLN A 11 -35.65 -1.56 -10.28
C GLN A 11 -34.14 -1.72 -9.99
N LYS A 12 -33.54 -0.75 -9.27
CA LYS A 12 -32.13 -0.80 -8.83
C LYS A 12 -31.96 -1.90 -7.76
N ARG A 13 -31.01 -2.81 -7.96
CA ARG A 13 -30.62 -3.87 -6.99
C ARG A 13 -29.92 -3.27 -5.76
N LYS A 14 -30.72 -2.83 -4.77
CA LYS A 14 -30.25 -2.21 -3.52
C LYS A 14 -29.44 -3.17 -2.65
N ASP A 15 -29.77 -4.44 -2.70
CA ASP A 15 -29.07 -5.52 -2.01
C ASP A 15 -27.58 -5.62 -2.37
N LEU A 16 -27.22 -5.42 -3.65
CA LEU A 16 -25.82 -5.41 -4.08
C LEU A 16 -25.03 -4.26 -3.46
N GLN A 17 -25.68 -3.10 -3.26
CA GLN A 17 -25.07 -1.98 -2.52
C GLN A 17 -24.98 -2.30 -1.03
N GLY A 18 -25.97 -2.99 -0.46
CA GLY A 18 -25.91 -3.48 0.92
C GLY A 18 -24.70 -4.39 1.18
N ILE A 19 -24.44 -5.35 0.28
CA ILE A 19 -23.28 -6.25 0.37
C ILE A 19 -21.97 -5.45 0.28
N ARG A 20 -21.88 -4.46 -0.61
CA ARG A 20 -20.74 -3.53 -0.68
C ARG A 20 -20.55 -2.74 0.62
N GLY A 21 -21.65 -2.26 1.21
CA GLY A 21 -21.66 -1.57 2.49
C GLY A 21 -21.11 -2.44 3.62
N LEU A 22 -21.53 -3.71 3.68
CA LEU A 22 -20.99 -4.66 4.65
C LEU A 22 -19.50 -4.95 4.40
N ALA A 23 -19.11 -5.16 3.15
CA ALA A 23 -17.73 -5.44 2.77
C ALA A 23 -16.78 -4.30 3.15
N ILE A 24 -17.15 -3.03 2.89
CA ILE A 24 -16.30 -1.88 3.28
C ILE A 24 -16.21 -1.72 4.80
N LEU A 25 -17.29 -1.98 5.54
CA LEU A 25 -17.25 -1.96 7.00
C LEU A 25 -16.28 -2.98 7.56
N SER A 26 -16.28 -4.21 7.03
CA SER A 26 -15.31 -5.24 7.42
C SER A 26 -13.87 -4.81 7.13
N VAL A 27 -13.61 -4.22 5.97
CA VAL A 27 -12.27 -3.71 5.61
C VAL A 27 -11.81 -2.59 6.55
N LEU A 28 -12.68 -1.62 6.85
CA LEU A 28 -12.35 -0.53 7.78
C LEU A 28 -12.10 -1.05 9.20
N ALA A 29 -12.92 -2.00 9.66
CA ALA A 29 -12.75 -2.62 10.96
C ALA A 29 -11.36 -3.28 11.08
N PHE A 30 -10.93 -4.02 10.06
CA PHE A 30 -9.60 -4.62 10.00
C PHE A 30 -8.47 -3.58 9.99
N HIS A 31 -8.60 -2.50 9.22
CA HIS A 31 -7.52 -1.51 9.11
C HIS A 31 -7.34 -0.63 10.36
N PHE A 32 -8.45 -0.20 10.98
CA PHE A 32 -8.41 0.67 12.16
C PHE A 32 -8.24 -0.12 13.47
N TYR A 33 -8.79 -1.33 13.57
CA TYR A 33 -8.74 -2.16 14.78
C TYR A 33 -8.38 -3.62 14.45
N PRO A 34 -7.17 -3.88 13.90
CA PRO A 34 -6.76 -5.21 13.43
C PRO A 34 -6.76 -6.28 14.53
N ARG A 35 -6.51 -5.90 15.79
CA ARG A 35 -6.56 -6.81 16.95
C ARG A 35 -7.99 -7.27 17.27
N ASN A 36 -8.98 -6.41 17.05
CA ASN A 36 -10.39 -6.70 17.35
C ASN A 36 -11.10 -7.36 16.18
N PHE A 37 -10.69 -7.06 14.95
CA PHE A 37 -11.33 -7.54 13.72
C PHE A 37 -10.33 -8.11 12.71
N PRO A 38 -9.53 -9.12 13.09
CA PRO A 38 -8.47 -9.68 12.24
C PRO A 38 -9.01 -10.30 10.94
N ASN A 39 -10.29 -10.67 10.87
CA ASN A 39 -10.90 -11.31 9.70
C ASN A 39 -11.56 -10.32 8.72
N GLY A 40 -11.52 -9.01 9.01
CA GLY A 40 -12.23 -8.02 8.19
C GLY A 40 -11.67 -7.85 6.77
N TYR A 41 -10.44 -8.30 6.49
CA TYR A 41 -9.85 -8.34 5.15
C TYR A 41 -10.69 -9.14 4.13
N LEU A 42 -11.52 -10.08 4.61
CA LEU A 42 -12.42 -10.89 3.78
C LEU A 42 -13.50 -10.05 3.08
N GLY A 43 -13.69 -8.78 3.47
CA GLY A 43 -14.51 -7.83 2.72
C GLY A 43 -14.02 -7.65 1.26
N VAL A 44 -12.71 -7.70 1.01
CA VAL A 44 -12.14 -7.62 -0.35
C VAL A 44 -12.59 -8.80 -1.22
N ASP A 45 -12.72 -9.99 -0.62
CA ASP A 45 -13.18 -11.19 -1.34
C ASP A 45 -14.63 -11.02 -1.83
N GLN A 46 -15.48 -10.34 -1.05
CA GLN A 46 -16.85 -10.00 -1.46
C GLN A 46 -16.88 -9.00 -2.61
N PHE A 47 -15.99 -7.99 -2.59
CA PHE A 47 -15.85 -7.03 -3.68
C PHE A 47 -15.46 -7.71 -5.00
N PHE A 48 -14.59 -8.71 -4.98
CA PHE A 48 -14.22 -9.45 -6.19
C PHE A 48 -15.39 -10.25 -6.77
N VAL A 49 -16.22 -10.89 -5.93
CA VAL A 49 -17.45 -11.57 -6.39
C VAL A 49 -18.44 -10.58 -7.00
N LEU A 50 -18.71 -9.47 -6.31
CA LEU A 50 -19.57 -8.39 -6.81
C LEU A 50 -19.06 -7.83 -8.15
N SER A 51 -17.75 -7.65 -8.26
CA SER A 51 -17.10 -7.17 -9.46
C SER A 51 -17.36 -8.09 -10.65
N GLY A 52 -17.12 -9.40 -10.50
CA GLY A 52 -17.38 -10.39 -11.53
C GLY A 52 -18.83 -10.41 -12.01
N PHE A 53 -19.80 -10.34 -11.09
CA PHE A 53 -21.22 -10.25 -11.42
C PHE A 53 -21.54 -8.99 -12.23
N LEU A 54 -21.06 -7.82 -11.80
CA LEU A 54 -21.36 -6.54 -12.43
C LEU A 54 -20.69 -6.39 -13.80
N GLN A 55 -19.49 -6.95 -14.00
CA GLN A 55 -18.86 -6.96 -15.33
C GLN A 55 -19.62 -7.85 -16.30
N CYS A 56 -20.04 -9.03 -15.85
CA CYS A 56 -20.84 -9.95 -16.67
C CYS A 56 -22.17 -9.33 -17.08
N MET A 57 -22.83 -8.65 -16.16
CA MET A 57 -24.04 -7.88 -16.40
C MET A 57 -23.84 -6.74 -17.39
N LEU A 58 -22.74 -5.97 -17.26
CA LEU A 58 -22.43 -4.88 -18.17
C LEU A 58 -22.18 -5.36 -19.61
N LEU A 59 -21.45 -6.47 -19.76
CA LEU A 59 -21.13 -7.07 -21.06
C LEU A 59 -22.38 -7.66 -21.73
N SER A 60 -23.27 -8.29 -20.94
CA SER A 60 -24.51 -8.87 -21.43
C SER A 60 -25.48 -7.83 -22.00
N LYS A 61 -25.55 -6.63 -21.41
CA LYS A 61 -26.48 -5.57 -21.83
C LYS A 61 -26.28 -5.08 -23.28
N ASN A 62 -25.09 -5.27 -23.85
CA ASN A 62 -24.75 -4.82 -25.20
C ASN A 62 -24.40 -5.98 -26.15
N PHE A 63 -24.73 -7.22 -25.80
CA PHE A 63 -24.24 -8.40 -26.51
C PHE A 63 -24.67 -8.48 -27.98
N GLU A 64 -25.76 -7.83 -28.36
CA GLU A 64 -26.25 -7.78 -29.76
C GLU A 64 -25.45 -6.82 -30.66
N LYS A 65 -24.54 -6.02 -30.10
CA LYS A 65 -23.74 -5.04 -30.87
C LYS A 65 -22.49 -5.67 -31.47
N PRO A 66 -21.88 -5.06 -32.50
CA PRO A 66 -20.58 -5.49 -33.03
C PRO A 66 -19.50 -5.57 -31.94
N LEU A 67 -18.57 -6.52 -32.06
CA LEU A 67 -17.50 -6.77 -31.08
C LEU A 67 -16.77 -5.50 -30.64
N LEU A 68 -16.34 -4.66 -31.59
CA LEU A 68 -15.63 -3.42 -31.29
C LEU A 68 -16.47 -2.47 -30.43
N SER A 69 -17.79 -2.42 -30.67
CA SER A 69 -18.71 -1.60 -29.87
C SER A 69 -18.91 -2.16 -28.47
N ILE A 70 -18.95 -3.49 -28.30
CA ILE A 70 -19.01 -4.13 -26.98
C ILE A 70 -17.76 -3.75 -26.17
N LEU A 71 -16.57 -3.93 -26.75
CA LEU A 71 -15.29 -3.65 -26.09
C LEU A 71 -15.13 -2.17 -25.77
N ALA A 72 -15.38 -1.28 -26.73
CA ALA A 72 -15.25 0.16 -26.53
C ALA A 72 -16.21 0.67 -25.44
N ASN A 73 -17.47 0.24 -25.45
CA ASN A 73 -18.45 0.63 -24.43
C ASN A 73 -18.09 0.08 -23.05
N PHE A 74 -17.60 -1.16 -22.98
CA PHE A 74 -17.16 -1.78 -21.73
C PHE A 74 -16.00 -1.00 -21.11
N TYR A 75 -14.90 -0.83 -21.85
CA TYR A 75 -13.71 -0.16 -21.34
C TYR A 75 -13.96 1.32 -21.04
N ALA A 76 -14.70 2.04 -21.89
CA ALA A 76 -15.05 3.44 -21.62
C ALA A 76 -15.82 3.60 -20.30
N ARG A 77 -16.81 2.73 -20.03
CA ARG A 77 -17.59 2.77 -18.78
C ARG A 77 -16.77 2.36 -17.56
N ARG A 78 -15.77 1.50 -17.71
CA ARG A 78 -14.87 1.10 -16.60
C ARG A 78 -13.82 2.14 -16.29
N LEU A 79 -13.15 2.66 -17.32
CA LEU A 79 -12.19 3.75 -17.17
C LEU A 79 -12.86 4.99 -16.59
N LYS A 80 -14.05 5.37 -17.09
CA LYS A 80 -14.80 6.49 -16.52
C LYS A 80 -15.16 6.29 -15.06
N ARG A 81 -15.52 5.07 -14.64
CA ARG A 81 -15.90 4.77 -13.25
C ARG A 81 -14.70 4.87 -12.28
N ILE A 82 -13.52 4.43 -12.70
CA ILE A 82 -12.37 4.19 -11.81
C ILE A 82 -11.34 5.32 -11.92
N LEU A 83 -10.92 5.66 -13.14
CA LEU A 83 -9.67 6.37 -13.34
C LEU A 83 -9.66 7.81 -12.78
N PRO A 84 -10.70 8.65 -12.97
CA PRO A 84 -10.65 10.04 -12.48
C PRO A 84 -10.41 10.14 -10.97
N LEU A 85 -11.17 9.38 -10.16
CA LEU A 85 -11.05 9.43 -8.72
C LEU A 85 -9.79 8.72 -8.23
N TYR A 86 -9.44 7.58 -8.82
CA TYR A 86 -8.21 6.88 -8.44
C TYR A 86 -6.97 7.76 -8.61
N ILE A 87 -6.83 8.42 -9.75
CA ILE A 87 -5.68 9.30 -10.01
C ILE A 87 -5.73 10.56 -9.14
N LEU A 88 -6.92 11.14 -8.91
CA LEU A 88 -7.06 12.24 -7.95
C LEU A 88 -6.55 11.84 -6.56
N MET A 89 -6.92 10.66 -6.09
CA MET A 89 -6.48 10.18 -4.78
C MET A 89 -4.97 9.92 -4.73
N ILE A 90 -4.37 9.34 -5.79
CA ILE A 90 -2.92 9.24 -5.90
C ILE A 90 -2.26 10.62 -5.83
N LEU A 91 -2.80 11.61 -6.55
CA LEU A 91 -2.28 12.97 -6.53
C LEU A 91 -2.33 13.57 -5.12
N LEU A 92 -3.46 13.43 -4.43
CA LEU A 92 -3.61 13.94 -3.06
C LEU A 92 -2.65 13.25 -2.08
N ILE A 93 -2.42 11.95 -2.23
CA ILE A 93 -1.43 11.21 -1.43
C ILE A 93 -0.02 11.72 -1.73
N LEU A 94 0.34 11.95 -3.00
CA LEU A 94 1.64 12.50 -3.38
C LEU A 94 1.84 13.93 -2.84
N VAL A 95 0.81 14.78 -2.90
CA VAL A 95 0.86 16.12 -2.31
C VAL A 95 1.05 16.03 -0.79
N ALA A 96 0.29 15.17 -0.11
CA ALA A 96 0.45 14.94 1.33
C ALA A 96 1.85 14.39 1.67
N LEU A 97 2.38 13.48 0.85
CA LEU A 97 3.70 12.89 1.03
C LEU A 97 4.82 13.94 0.99
N HIS A 98 4.68 14.97 0.13
CA HIS A 98 5.63 16.08 0.01
C HIS A 98 5.39 17.25 0.99
N THR A 99 4.26 17.29 1.70
CA THR A 99 3.87 18.45 2.55
C THR A 99 3.63 18.11 4.02
N VAL A 100 3.18 16.90 4.32
CA VAL A 100 2.78 16.45 5.66
C VAL A 100 3.75 15.39 6.19
N PHE A 101 4.26 14.52 5.32
CA PHE A 101 5.13 13.41 5.74
C PHE A 101 6.63 13.79 5.69
N PRO A 102 7.48 13.12 6.49
CA PRO A 102 8.93 13.31 6.44
C PRO A 102 9.53 12.91 5.09
N THR A 103 10.68 13.50 4.72
CA THR A 103 11.39 13.21 3.46
C THR A 103 11.74 11.74 3.29
N SER A 104 12.02 11.01 4.38
CA SER A 104 12.27 9.55 4.34
C SER A 104 11.07 8.76 3.80
N SER A 105 9.85 9.21 4.07
CA SER A 105 8.63 8.59 3.56
C SER A 105 8.52 8.75 2.04
N ILE A 106 9.03 9.84 1.47
CA ILE A 106 9.03 10.08 0.01
C ILE A 106 9.79 8.95 -0.70
N VAL A 107 11.03 8.70 -0.28
CA VAL A 107 11.90 7.67 -0.89
C VAL A 107 11.29 6.26 -0.76
N GLN A 108 10.66 5.96 0.38
CA GLN A 108 9.99 4.68 0.62
C GLN A 108 8.74 4.46 -0.26
N ASN A 109 8.07 5.54 -0.66
CA ASN A 109 6.78 5.49 -1.34
C ASN A 109 6.84 5.78 -2.85
N GLU A 110 7.95 6.30 -3.38
CA GLU A 110 8.09 6.69 -4.79
C GLU A 110 7.86 5.50 -5.76
N ALA A 111 8.49 4.35 -5.46
CA ALA A 111 8.33 3.14 -6.24
C ALA A 111 6.88 2.60 -6.16
N SER A 112 6.27 2.66 -4.97
CA SER A 112 4.89 2.22 -4.77
C SER A 112 3.88 3.13 -5.46
N ALA A 113 4.10 4.45 -5.47
CA ALA A 113 3.29 5.41 -6.22
C ALA A 113 3.34 5.12 -7.72
N THR A 114 4.52 4.81 -8.26
CA THR A 114 4.68 4.44 -9.67
C THR A 114 3.92 3.15 -10.00
N LYS A 115 4.02 2.13 -9.14
CA LYS A 115 3.25 0.88 -9.30
C LYS A 115 1.74 1.11 -9.20
N ALA A 116 1.29 2.01 -8.31
CA ALA A 116 -0.11 2.37 -8.16
C ALA A 116 -0.65 3.04 -9.44
N LEU A 117 0.07 4.00 -10.02
CA LEU A 117 -0.30 4.64 -11.29
C LEU A 117 -0.44 3.64 -12.45
N LEU A 118 0.42 2.63 -12.48
CA LEU A 118 0.43 1.61 -13.53
C LEU A 118 -0.52 0.42 -13.26
N PHE A 119 -1.29 0.43 -12.17
CA PHE A 119 -2.12 -0.69 -11.72
C PHE A 119 -1.34 -2.01 -11.58
N VAL A 120 -0.12 -1.94 -11.04
CA VAL A 120 0.75 -3.11 -10.74
C VAL A 120 1.22 -3.14 -9.29
N SER A 121 0.52 -2.44 -8.40
CA SER A 121 0.83 -2.41 -6.96
C SER A 121 0.64 -3.76 -6.25
N ASN A 122 0.00 -4.73 -6.90
CA ASN A 122 -0.09 -6.12 -6.44
C ASN A 122 1.17 -6.96 -6.77
N ARG A 123 2.29 -6.35 -7.17
CA ARG A 123 3.58 -7.04 -7.35
C ARG A 123 4.57 -6.55 -6.30
N GLN A 124 5.16 -7.49 -5.55
CA GLN A 124 6.21 -7.21 -4.56
C GLN A 124 7.42 -6.54 -5.21
N HIS A 125 8.20 -5.77 -4.45
CA HIS A 125 9.44 -5.16 -4.94
C HIS A 125 10.61 -6.14 -4.88
N THR A 126 10.65 -6.98 -3.83
CA THR A 126 11.61 -8.07 -3.64
C THR A 126 10.89 -9.30 -3.06
N ASP A 127 11.49 -10.48 -3.20
CA ASP A 127 10.92 -11.76 -2.73
C ASP A 127 10.80 -11.87 -1.19
N GLU A 128 11.38 -10.91 -0.44
CA GLU A 128 11.42 -10.89 1.03
C GLU A 128 10.35 -9.98 1.68
N GLU A 129 9.52 -9.29 0.89
CA GLU A 129 8.53 -8.34 1.43
C GLU A 129 7.23 -9.02 1.88
N ASN A 130 7.00 -9.18 3.19
CA ASN A 130 5.72 -9.67 3.69
C ASN A 130 4.62 -8.60 3.58
N TYR A 131 3.57 -8.88 2.80
CA TYR A 131 2.47 -7.95 2.54
C TYR A 131 1.67 -7.61 3.81
N PHE A 132 1.37 -8.60 4.65
CA PHE A 132 0.61 -8.39 5.88
C PHE A 132 1.43 -7.57 6.88
N GLU A 133 2.75 -7.72 6.88
CA GLU A 133 3.66 -6.88 7.67
C GLU A 133 3.60 -5.42 7.19
N LYS A 134 3.70 -5.16 5.88
CA LYS A 134 3.54 -3.79 5.33
C LYS A 134 2.19 -3.18 5.63
N LEU A 135 1.11 -3.97 5.56
CA LEU A 135 -0.25 -3.52 5.86
C LEU A 135 -0.45 -3.28 7.38
N ASN A 136 0.24 -4.03 8.22
CA ASN A 136 0.22 -3.81 9.66
C ASN A 136 1.02 -2.56 10.06
N MET A 137 2.25 -2.42 9.54
CA MET A 137 3.15 -1.29 9.80
C MET A 137 2.69 0.02 9.14
N ALA A 138 1.94 -0.05 8.04
CA ALA A 138 1.36 1.08 7.31
C ALA A 138 2.38 2.16 6.87
N ILE A 139 3.62 1.75 6.57
CA ILE A 139 4.70 2.64 6.10
C ILE A 139 4.52 3.04 4.63
N ASP A 140 3.83 2.21 3.84
CA ASP A 140 3.55 2.44 2.42
C ASP A 140 2.09 2.90 2.21
N LEU A 141 1.93 4.16 1.82
CA LEU A 141 0.67 4.86 1.59
C LEU A 141 -0.09 4.35 0.35
N PHE A 142 0.54 3.57 -0.51
CA PHE A 142 -0.06 3.02 -1.72
C PHE A 142 -0.35 1.52 -1.62
N THR A 143 0.02 0.85 -0.52
CA THR A 143 -0.16 -0.61 -0.37
C THR A 143 -1.61 -1.06 -0.59
N HIS A 144 -2.61 -0.28 -0.14
CA HIS A 144 -4.03 -0.61 -0.36
C HIS A 144 -4.46 -0.65 -1.84
N THR A 145 -3.71 -0.09 -2.79
CA THR A 145 -4.13 -0.09 -4.20
C THR A 145 -3.99 -1.46 -4.89
N TRP A 146 -3.41 -2.45 -4.20
CA TRP A 146 -3.19 -3.81 -4.72
C TRP A 146 -4.48 -4.46 -5.21
N SER A 147 -5.57 -4.39 -4.44
CA SER A 147 -6.81 -5.11 -4.76
C SER A 147 -7.48 -4.51 -5.99
N LEU A 148 -7.40 -3.17 -6.13
CA LEU A 148 -7.85 -2.45 -7.30
C LEU A 148 -6.99 -2.78 -8.52
N SER A 149 -5.67 -2.99 -8.34
CA SER A 149 -4.79 -3.46 -9.42
C SER A 149 -5.20 -4.85 -9.91
N VAL A 150 -5.50 -5.79 -9.00
CA VAL A 150 -6.04 -7.12 -9.35
C VAL A 150 -7.36 -6.98 -10.12
N GLU A 151 -8.26 -6.12 -9.64
CA GLU A 151 -9.56 -5.90 -10.26
C GLU A 151 -9.45 -5.27 -11.67
N VAL A 152 -8.60 -4.26 -11.87
CA VAL A 152 -8.38 -3.64 -13.19
C VAL A 152 -7.69 -4.60 -14.16
N GLN A 153 -6.76 -5.42 -13.68
CA GLN A 153 -6.16 -6.49 -14.49
C GLN A 153 -7.20 -7.55 -14.88
N PHE A 154 -8.12 -7.91 -14.00
CA PHE A 154 -9.28 -8.75 -14.35
C PHE A 154 -10.17 -8.07 -15.41
N TYR A 155 -10.41 -6.77 -15.31
CA TYR A 155 -11.19 -6.03 -16.31
C TYR A 155 -10.57 -6.05 -17.71
N ALA A 156 -9.24 -6.12 -17.81
CA ALA A 156 -8.57 -6.25 -19.10
C ALA A 156 -8.85 -7.60 -19.79
N ILE A 157 -9.09 -8.67 -19.02
CA ILE A 157 -9.27 -10.04 -19.56
C ILE A 157 -10.73 -10.50 -19.59
N VAL A 158 -11.61 -9.94 -18.74
CA VAL A 158 -12.98 -10.43 -18.59
C VAL A 158 -13.82 -10.38 -19.87
N PRO A 159 -13.68 -9.42 -20.81
CA PRO A 159 -14.47 -9.45 -22.04
C PRO A 159 -14.16 -10.69 -22.88
N VAL A 160 -12.90 -11.14 -22.93
CA VAL A 160 -12.50 -12.34 -23.67
C VAL A 160 -13.10 -13.59 -23.00
N ILE A 161 -12.96 -13.70 -21.67
CA ILE A 161 -13.56 -14.79 -20.87
C ILE A 161 -15.08 -14.84 -21.07
N PHE A 162 -15.74 -13.68 -21.07
CA PHE A 162 -17.17 -13.55 -21.28
C PHE A 162 -17.59 -13.98 -22.69
N LEU A 163 -16.89 -13.54 -23.74
CA LEU A 163 -17.22 -13.85 -25.13
C LEU A 163 -17.09 -15.36 -25.42
N ILE A 164 -16.03 -16.00 -24.91
CA ILE A 164 -15.83 -17.45 -25.04
C ILE A 164 -16.97 -18.20 -24.34
N GLY A 165 -17.27 -17.85 -23.09
CA GLY A 165 -18.36 -18.49 -22.35
C GLY A 165 -19.73 -18.21 -22.97
N SER A 166 -19.95 -17.05 -23.58
CA SER A 166 -21.20 -16.70 -24.26
C SER A 166 -21.41 -17.43 -25.58
N ALA A 167 -20.34 -17.94 -26.21
CA ALA A 167 -20.44 -18.84 -27.36
C ALA A 167 -20.97 -20.23 -26.95
N MET A 168 -20.94 -20.56 -25.66
CA MET A 168 -21.42 -21.82 -25.10
C MET A 168 -22.85 -21.67 -24.56
N LYS A 169 -23.64 -22.75 -24.61
CA LYS A 169 -25.04 -22.75 -24.17
C LYS A 169 -25.25 -23.60 -22.91
N GLY A 170 -26.17 -23.17 -22.04
CA GLY A 170 -26.63 -23.93 -20.88
C GLY A 170 -25.50 -24.42 -19.98
N GLU A 171 -25.51 -25.71 -19.67
CA GLU A 171 -24.54 -26.37 -18.78
C GLU A 171 -23.09 -26.27 -19.27
N TRP A 172 -22.83 -26.22 -20.58
CA TRP A 172 -21.46 -26.08 -21.10
C TRP A 172 -20.83 -24.74 -20.74
N ARG A 173 -21.65 -23.68 -20.69
CA ARG A 173 -21.19 -22.35 -20.24
C ARG A 173 -20.85 -22.36 -18.75
N ILE A 174 -21.68 -23.00 -17.93
CA ILE A 174 -21.42 -23.16 -16.49
C ILE A 174 -20.17 -24.02 -16.28
N GLY A 175 -20.03 -25.12 -17.02
CA GLY A 175 -18.85 -26.00 -17.00
C GLY A 175 -17.56 -25.27 -17.37
N PHE A 176 -17.59 -24.37 -18.36
CA PHE A 176 -16.44 -23.53 -18.71
C PHE A 176 -16.00 -22.61 -17.57
N TYR A 177 -16.93 -21.84 -16.99
CA TYR A 177 -16.59 -20.97 -15.86
C TYR A 177 -16.19 -21.78 -14.62
N GLY A 178 -16.83 -22.93 -14.37
CA GLY A 178 -16.48 -23.86 -13.31
C GLY A 178 -15.07 -24.43 -13.48
N CYS A 179 -14.67 -24.80 -14.70
CA CYS A 179 -13.33 -25.28 -15.02
C CYS A 179 -12.27 -24.18 -14.78
N LEU A 180 -12.49 -22.96 -15.29
CA LEU A 180 -11.59 -21.84 -15.02
C LEU A 180 -11.51 -21.50 -13.53
N CYS A 181 -12.64 -21.58 -12.81
CA CYS A 181 -12.71 -21.38 -11.37
C CYS A 181 -11.88 -22.43 -10.63
N ALA A 182 -11.98 -23.70 -11.02
CA ALA A 182 -11.20 -24.78 -10.45
C ALA A 182 -9.69 -24.59 -10.72
N ILE A 183 -9.30 -24.26 -11.95
CA ILE A 183 -7.89 -23.99 -12.31
C ILE A 183 -7.31 -22.86 -11.46
N SER A 184 -8.01 -21.72 -11.38
CA SER A 184 -7.56 -20.56 -10.61
C SER A 184 -7.54 -20.85 -9.09
N SER A 185 -8.50 -21.62 -8.57
CA SER A 185 -8.52 -22.04 -7.16
C SER A 185 -7.39 -23.01 -6.84
N ILE A 186 -7.13 -24.00 -7.69
CA ILE A 186 -6.00 -24.93 -7.54
C ILE A 186 -4.70 -24.14 -7.53
N TYR A 187 -4.54 -23.19 -8.45
CA TYR A 187 -3.35 -22.33 -8.50
C TYR A 187 -3.18 -21.48 -7.24
N HIS A 188 -4.27 -21.00 -6.65
CA HIS A 188 -4.25 -20.30 -5.36
C HIS A 188 -3.71 -21.18 -4.24
N PHE A 189 -4.28 -22.38 -4.08
CA PHE A 189 -3.93 -23.29 -2.98
C PHE A 189 -2.60 -24.02 -3.17
N SER A 190 -2.09 -24.12 -4.40
CA SER A 190 -0.78 -24.70 -4.69
C SER A 190 0.38 -23.71 -4.59
N SER A 191 0.09 -22.41 -4.54
CA SER A 191 1.10 -21.35 -4.46
C SER A 191 1.39 -20.95 -3.01
N SER A 192 2.52 -20.27 -2.76
CA SER A 192 2.78 -19.69 -1.43
C SER A 192 1.69 -18.66 -1.08
N PRO A 193 1.29 -18.53 0.20
CA PRO A 193 0.23 -17.60 0.61
C PRO A 193 0.45 -16.16 0.13
N ASP A 194 1.67 -15.64 0.24
CA ASP A 194 2.01 -14.26 -0.16
C ASP A 194 1.89 -14.06 -1.67
N PHE A 195 2.33 -15.03 -2.46
CA PHE A 195 2.19 -14.98 -3.91
C PHE A 195 0.72 -15.11 -4.33
N ALA A 196 0.00 -16.07 -3.74
CA ALA A 196 -1.40 -16.35 -4.05
C ALA A 196 -2.32 -15.17 -3.70
N PHE A 197 -1.99 -14.42 -2.63
CA PHE A 197 -2.68 -13.22 -2.22
C PHE A 197 -2.57 -12.10 -3.26
N ASN A 198 -1.36 -11.91 -3.80
CA ASN A 198 -1.00 -10.81 -4.71
C ASN A 198 -1.27 -11.13 -6.20
N SER A 199 -1.31 -12.40 -6.58
CA SER A 199 -1.46 -12.84 -7.96
C SER A 199 -2.89 -12.73 -8.47
N THR A 200 -3.10 -11.94 -9.52
CA THR A 200 -4.39 -11.84 -10.20
C THR A 200 -4.89 -13.20 -10.67
N LEU A 201 -4.03 -14.04 -11.25
CA LEU A 201 -4.40 -15.36 -11.75
C LEU A 201 -4.87 -16.30 -10.63
N ALA A 202 -4.27 -16.21 -9.44
CA ALA A 202 -4.68 -16.95 -8.25
C ALA A 202 -5.97 -16.43 -7.62
N ARG A 203 -6.51 -15.29 -8.07
CA ARG A 203 -7.67 -14.62 -7.47
C ARG A 203 -8.88 -14.56 -8.41
N ILE A 204 -8.69 -14.85 -9.70
CA ILE A 204 -9.74 -14.86 -10.73
C ILE A 204 -10.94 -15.73 -10.34
N TRP A 205 -10.74 -16.86 -9.65
CA TRP A 205 -11.85 -17.75 -9.24
C TRP A 205 -12.95 -17.01 -8.47
N GLN A 206 -12.62 -15.97 -7.71
CA GLN A 206 -13.61 -15.19 -6.96
C GLN A 206 -14.51 -14.35 -7.86
N PHE A 207 -13.91 -13.72 -8.88
CA PHE A 207 -14.66 -13.02 -9.92
C PHE A 207 -15.53 -13.98 -10.73
N LEU A 208 -15.01 -15.19 -11.03
CA LEU A 208 -15.76 -16.21 -11.78
C LEU A 208 -17.00 -16.70 -11.03
N ILE A 209 -16.95 -16.85 -9.70
CA ILE A 209 -18.15 -17.14 -8.89
C ILE A 209 -19.22 -16.05 -9.09
N GLY A 210 -18.80 -14.77 -9.15
CA GLY A 210 -19.69 -13.65 -9.48
C GLY A 210 -20.32 -13.79 -10.87
N MET A 211 -19.53 -14.17 -11.88
CA MET A 211 -20.03 -14.41 -13.24
C MET A 211 -21.02 -15.58 -13.31
N ILE A 212 -20.73 -16.70 -12.64
CA ILE A 212 -21.63 -17.87 -12.55
C ILE A 212 -22.95 -17.46 -11.90
N THR A 213 -22.88 -16.71 -10.80
CA THR A 213 -24.06 -16.19 -10.08
C THR A 213 -24.94 -15.35 -11.00
N TYR A 214 -24.34 -14.48 -11.82
CA TYR A 214 -25.09 -13.68 -12.80
C TYR A 214 -25.83 -14.56 -13.83
N PHE A 215 -25.16 -15.54 -14.42
CA PHE A 215 -25.81 -16.39 -15.43
C PHE A 215 -26.91 -17.28 -14.83
N GLN A 216 -26.74 -17.78 -13.61
CA GLN A 216 -27.80 -18.52 -12.93
C GLN A 216 -29.00 -17.62 -12.62
N PHE A 217 -28.74 -16.39 -12.16
CA PHE A 217 -29.78 -15.40 -11.92
C PHE A 217 -30.58 -15.08 -13.20
N VAL A 218 -29.93 -14.85 -14.33
CA VAL A 218 -30.62 -14.58 -15.61
C VAL A 218 -31.39 -15.82 -16.11
N SER A 219 -30.81 -17.02 -16.01
CA SER A 219 -31.49 -18.26 -16.42
C SER A 219 -32.75 -18.53 -15.60
N GLY A 220 -32.73 -18.28 -14.28
CA GLY A 220 -33.90 -18.40 -13.42
C GLY A 220 -34.98 -17.37 -13.74
N SER A 221 -34.59 -16.12 -13.97
CA SER A 221 -35.50 -15.01 -14.27
C SER A 221 -36.28 -15.18 -15.59
N ASN A 222 -35.70 -15.86 -16.59
CA ASN A 222 -36.37 -16.16 -17.85
C ASN A 222 -37.55 -17.14 -17.69
N ASN A 223 -37.59 -17.95 -16.62
CA ASN A 223 -38.74 -18.82 -16.32
C ASN A 223 -39.88 -18.06 -15.63
N ASP A 224 -39.58 -16.97 -14.91
CA ASP A 224 -40.56 -16.20 -14.11
C ASP A 224 -41.06 -14.92 -14.81
N GLY A 225 -40.72 -14.72 -16.09
CA GLY A 225 -41.21 -13.59 -16.90
C GLY A 225 -40.60 -12.22 -16.56
N TYR A 226 -39.58 -12.17 -15.71
CA TYR A 226 -38.84 -10.96 -15.35
C TYR A 226 -37.65 -10.77 -16.29
N SER A 227 -37.51 -9.58 -16.88
CA SER A 227 -36.29 -9.16 -17.58
C SER A 227 -35.46 -8.30 -16.61
N PRO A 228 -34.29 -8.76 -16.14
CA PRO A 228 -33.50 -7.98 -15.19
C PRO A 228 -32.73 -6.91 -15.96
N ILE A 229 -33.35 -5.75 -16.16
CA ILE A 229 -32.61 -4.55 -16.51
C ILE A 229 -32.08 -4.01 -15.17
N VAL A 230 -30.76 -3.99 -14.99
CA VAL A 230 -30.14 -3.30 -13.86
C VAL A 230 -29.52 -2.02 -14.42
N THR A 231 -30.01 -0.88 -13.95
CA THR A 231 -29.37 0.42 -14.20
C THR A 231 -28.10 0.51 -13.36
N ILE A 232 -26.95 0.50 -14.04
CA ILE A 232 -25.69 1.00 -13.50
C ILE A 232 -25.76 2.52 -13.66
N GLU A 233 -25.66 3.22 -12.53
CA GLU A 233 -25.63 4.68 -12.34
C GLU A 233 -25.59 5.52 -13.64
N ASP A 234 -26.75 6.05 -14.01
CA ASP A 234 -26.89 7.36 -14.65
C ASP A 234 -27.82 8.15 -13.72
N GLY A 235 -27.37 9.33 -13.29
CA GLY A 235 -28.17 10.23 -12.45
C GLY A 235 -29.46 10.64 -13.14
N GLY A 236 -30.59 10.40 -12.48
CA GLY A 236 -31.92 10.80 -12.91
C GLY A 236 -32.99 10.27 -11.94
N GLU A 237 -33.96 11.13 -11.61
CA GLU A 237 -35.00 10.92 -10.59
C GLU A 237 -35.90 9.68 -10.79
N ILE A 238 -36.43 9.19 -9.67
CA ILE A 238 -37.30 8.00 -9.54
C ILE A 238 -38.77 8.43 -9.44
N ARG A 239 -39.67 7.71 -10.12
CA ARG A 239 -41.05 7.51 -9.67
C ARG A 239 -41.36 6.02 -9.56
N ASP A 240 -41.92 5.65 -8.42
CA ASP A 240 -42.25 4.29 -7.98
C ASP A 240 -43.40 3.67 -8.78
N GLU A 241 -43.31 2.37 -9.05
CA GLU A 241 -44.39 1.42 -8.75
C GLU A 241 -43.81 -0.01 -8.63
N ALA A 242 -44.07 -0.63 -7.47
CA ALA A 242 -43.48 -1.90 -7.04
C ALA A 242 -44.40 -3.08 -7.35
N VAL A 243 -43.87 -4.15 -7.96
CA VAL A 243 -44.50 -5.47 -7.91
C VAL A 243 -43.81 -6.28 -6.81
N LYS A 244 -44.44 -6.29 -5.63
CA LYS A 244 -44.00 -7.05 -4.45
C LYS A 244 -44.19 -8.55 -4.68
N ASN A 245 -43.10 -9.28 -4.96
CA ASN A 245 -43.05 -10.69 -4.57
C ASN A 245 -42.59 -10.75 -3.11
N VAL A 246 -43.47 -11.21 -2.23
CA VAL A 246 -43.15 -11.39 -0.81
C VAL A 246 -42.22 -12.60 -0.71
N PRO A 247 -40.95 -12.45 -0.26
CA PRO A 247 -40.04 -13.58 -0.14
C PRO A 247 -40.60 -14.60 0.85
N THR A 248 -40.56 -15.87 0.48
CA THR A 248 -41.07 -16.97 1.31
C THR A 248 -40.26 -17.11 2.60
N SER A 249 -40.85 -17.67 3.67
CA SER A 249 -40.15 -17.87 4.95
C SER A 249 -38.88 -18.71 4.81
N LEU A 250 -38.86 -19.65 3.87
CA LEU A 250 -37.72 -20.52 3.57
C LEU A 250 -36.56 -19.78 2.89
N GLU A 251 -36.85 -18.87 1.95
CA GLU A 251 -35.84 -18.02 1.30
C GLU A 251 -35.21 -17.06 2.32
N ASN A 252 -36.04 -16.50 3.21
CA ASN A 252 -35.57 -15.63 4.27
C ASN A 252 -34.68 -16.36 5.28
N PHE A 253 -35.04 -17.60 5.65
CA PHE A 253 -34.20 -18.42 6.53
C PHE A 253 -32.85 -18.75 5.86
N THR A 254 -32.89 -19.17 4.59
CA THR A 254 -31.70 -19.60 3.84
C THR A 254 -30.71 -18.46 3.64
N LYS A 255 -31.14 -17.25 3.30
CA LYS A 255 -30.21 -16.11 3.11
C LYS A 255 -29.53 -15.70 4.42
N TYR A 256 -30.26 -15.65 5.54
CA TYR A 256 -29.68 -15.26 6.83
C TYR A 256 -28.80 -16.37 7.41
N PHE A 257 -29.04 -17.64 7.05
CA PHE A 257 -28.15 -18.74 7.34
C PHE A 257 -26.74 -18.54 6.74
N PHE A 258 -26.61 -17.92 5.58
CA PHE A 258 -25.30 -17.59 4.98
C PHE A 258 -24.76 -16.23 5.47
N LEU A 259 -25.62 -15.22 5.59
CA LEU A 259 -25.20 -13.86 5.95
C LEU A 259 -24.75 -13.75 7.41
N ALA A 260 -25.47 -14.35 8.37
CA ALA A 260 -25.16 -14.19 9.79
C ALA A 260 -23.79 -14.77 10.16
N PRO A 261 -23.40 -15.99 9.73
CA PRO A 261 -22.04 -16.49 9.97
C PRO A 261 -20.95 -15.62 9.35
N MET A 262 -21.16 -15.06 8.14
CA MET A 262 -20.18 -14.16 7.54
C MET A 262 -19.96 -12.91 8.38
N VAL A 263 -21.05 -12.28 8.86
CA VAL A 263 -20.97 -11.11 9.75
C VAL A 263 -20.26 -11.51 11.05
N CYS A 264 -20.66 -12.61 11.69
CA CYS A 264 -20.04 -13.08 12.93
C CYS A 264 -18.54 -13.35 12.76
N ILE A 265 -18.13 -13.99 11.67
CA ILE A 265 -16.72 -14.30 11.38
C ILE A 265 -15.93 -13.02 11.10
N ALA A 266 -16.46 -12.12 10.27
CA ALA A 266 -15.77 -10.88 9.89
C ALA A 266 -15.46 -9.98 11.10
N PHE A 267 -16.35 -9.97 12.10
CA PHE A 267 -16.19 -9.20 13.33
C PHE A 267 -15.73 -10.03 14.54
N CYS A 268 -15.25 -11.26 14.31
CA CYS A 268 -14.69 -12.12 15.35
C CYS A 268 -13.26 -11.67 15.71
N PRO A 269 -12.91 -11.52 17.01
CA PRO A 269 -11.59 -11.12 17.47
C PRO A 269 -10.53 -12.24 17.39
N ILE A 270 -10.91 -13.43 16.93
CA ILE A 270 -10.01 -14.57 16.78
C ILE A 270 -9.57 -14.63 15.33
N GLU A 271 -8.26 -14.58 15.08
CA GLU A 271 -7.71 -14.79 13.75
C GLU A 271 -7.96 -16.23 13.30
N LEU A 272 -8.64 -16.38 12.16
CA LEU A 272 -9.00 -17.66 11.59
C LEU A 272 -8.26 -17.89 10.28
N SER A 273 -8.01 -19.16 9.95
CA SER A 273 -7.23 -19.51 8.76
C SER A 273 -7.83 -18.96 7.46
N PRO A 274 -7.09 -18.13 6.69
CA PRO A 274 -7.56 -17.58 5.41
C PRO A 274 -7.91 -18.66 4.40
N ASN A 275 -7.21 -19.80 4.43
CA ASN A 275 -7.36 -20.90 3.47
C ASN A 275 -8.78 -21.48 3.47
N CYS A 276 -9.44 -21.51 4.63
CA CYS A 276 -10.82 -21.99 4.76
C CYS A 276 -11.84 -20.87 4.57
N LEU A 277 -11.59 -19.71 5.18
CA LEU A 277 -12.58 -18.63 5.21
C LEU A 277 -12.80 -17.98 3.85
N ARG A 278 -11.76 -17.86 3.04
CA ARG A 278 -11.83 -17.17 1.75
C ARG A 278 -12.73 -17.89 0.74
N PRO A 279 -12.64 -19.22 0.55
CA PRO A 279 -13.67 -19.97 -0.19
C PRO A 279 -15.07 -19.77 0.35
N ILE A 280 -15.25 -19.84 1.68
CA ILE A 280 -16.55 -19.69 2.32
C ILE A 280 -17.16 -18.32 1.99
N PHE A 281 -16.42 -17.23 2.22
CA PHE A 281 -16.88 -15.88 1.94
C PHE A 281 -17.18 -15.67 0.46
N THR A 282 -16.34 -16.21 -0.43
CA THR A 282 -16.54 -16.08 -1.88
C THR A 282 -17.82 -16.79 -2.33
N VAL A 283 -18.01 -18.05 -1.92
CA VAL A 283 -19.20 -18.84 -2.30
C VAL A 283 -20.47 -18.28 -1.65
N PHE A 284 -20.42 -17.94 -0.36
CA PHE A 284 -21.58 -17.40 0.36
C PHE A 284 -21.99 -16.04 -0.20
N THR A 285 -21.05 -15.19 -0.62
CA THR A 285 -21.39 -13.94 -1.32
C THR A 285 -22.17 -14.22 -2.60
N GLY A 286 -21.75 -15.19 -3.41
CA GLY A 286 -22.47 -15.59 -4.62
C GLY A 286 -23.90 -16.08 -4.31
N ILE A 287 -24.05 -16.93 -3.29
CA ILE A 287 -25.36 -17.43 -2.83
C ILE A 287 -26.25 -16.28 -2.35
N ILE A 288 -25.72 -15.37 -1.52
CA ILE A 288 -26.46 -14.21 -1.01
C ILE A 288 -26.89 -13.31 -2.17
N MET A 289 -26.03 -13.04 -3.16
CA MET A 289 -26.36 -12.25 -4.34
C MET A 289 -27.44 -12.88 -5.21
N PHE A 290 -27.50 -14.21 -5.26
CA PHE A 290 -28.57 -14.93 -5.95
C PHE A 290 -29.91 -14.84 -5.20
N LEU A 291 -29.88 -15.00 -3.87
CA LEU A 291 -31.09 -15.07 -3.03
C LEU A 291 -31.68 -13.70 -2.62
N SER A 292 -30.88 -12.63 -2.58
CA SER A 292 -31.24 -11.38 -1.86
C SER A 292 -31.97 -10.32 -2.69
N ILE A 293 -32.84 -10.72 -3.63
CA ILE A 293 -33.62 -9.76 -4.43
C ILE A 293 -34.57 -8.98 -3.52
N ASP A 294 -34.48 -7.64 -3.53
CA ASP A 294 -35.29 -6.72 -2.71
C ASP A 294 -35.24 -6.98 -1.18
N ASP A 295 -34.07 -7.37 -0.68
CA ASP A 295 -33.87 -7.62 0.74
C ASP A 295 -34.00 -6.36 1.63
N LYS A 296 -34.70 -6.46 2.77
CA LYS A 296 -34.90 -5.33 3.69
C LYS A 296 -33.66 -4.98 4.51
N VAL A 297 -32.82 -5.96 4.84
CA VAL A 297 -31.63 -5.75 5.68
C VAL A 297 -30.51 -5.17 4.83
N LEU A 298 -30.16 -5.83 3.73
CA LEU A 298 -29.17 -5.35 2.76
C LEU A 298 -29.66 -4.11 2.01
N GLY A 299 -30.98 -3.99 1.77
CA GLY A 299 -31.59 -2.80 1.18
C GLY A 299 -31.83 -1.66 2.17
N HIS A 300 -31.36 -1.76 3.41
CA HIS A 300 -31.46 -0.68 4.39
C HIS A 300 -30.66 0.55 3.92
N LYS A 301 -31.26 1.75 4.03
CA LYS A 301 -30.72 3.00 3.48
C LYS A 301 -29.27 3.27 3.91
N PHE A 302 -28.93 2.95 5.17
CA PHE A 302 -27.58 3.11 5.70
C PHE A 302 -26.56 2.21 4.98
N LEU A 303 -26.85 0.91 4.85
CA LEU A 303 -25.94 -0.04 4.20
C LEU A 303 -25.82 0.25 2.71
N THR A 304 -26.92 0.60 2.05
CA THR A 304 -26.87 0.97 0.63
C THR A 304 -26.06 2.25 0.40
N TYR A 305 -26.16 3.23 1.30
CA TYR A 305 -25.38 4.46 1.17
C TYR A 305 -23.89 4.21 1.41
N LEU A 306 -23.54 3.38 2.39
CA LEU A 306 -22.16 2.91 2.57
C LEU A 306 -21.64 2.18 1.33
N GLY A 307 -22.50 1.40 0.66
CA GLY A 307 -22.19 0.77 -0.62
C GLY A 307 -22.01 1.76 -1.77
N ASP A 308 -22.84 2.80 -1.83
CA ASP A 308 -22.73 3.85 -2.86
C ASP A 308 -21.40 4.63 -2.70
N ILE A 309 -20.98 4.96 -1.46
CA ILE A 309 -19.70 5.67 -1.19
C ILE A 309 -18.49 4.73 -1.08
N SER A 310 -18.66 3.41 -1.20
CA SER A 310 -17.63 2.43 -0.81
C SER A 310 -16.33 2.60 -1.58
N TYR A 311 -16.41 3.05 -2.83
CA TYR A 311 -15.24 3.29 -3.68
C TYR A 311 -14.44 4.50 -3.23
N SER A 312 -15.08 5.64 -3.00
CA SER A 312 -14.46 6.82 -2.40
C SER A 312 -13.85 6.49 -1.03
N LEU A 313 -14.59 5.78 -0.18
CA LEU A 313 -14.13 5.39 1.15
C LEU A 313 -12.94 4.42 1.12
N TYR A 314 -12.92 3.48 0.18
CA TYR A 314 -11.81 2.57 -0.04
C TYR A 314 -10.50 3.30 -0.36
N LEU A 315 -10.54 4.38 -1.15
CA LEU A 315 -9.33 5.11 -1.52
C LEU A 315 -8.85 6.07 -0.43
N VAL A 316 -9.79 6.69 0.30
CA VAL A 316 -9.48 7.75 1.27
C VAL A 316 -8.96 7.19 2.60
N HIS A 317 -9.49 6.05 3.06
CA HIS A 317 -9.21 5.60 4.43
C HIS A 317 -7.75 5.21 4.67
N TRP A 318 -7.09 4.57 3.69
CA TRP A 318 -5.76 4.02 3.90
C TRP A 318 -4.67 5.04 4.25
N PRO A 319 -4.45 6.14 3.50
CA PRO A 319 -3.44 7.13 3.87
C PRO A 319 -3.72 7.76 5.24
N ILE A 320 -4.99 7.85 5.65
CA ILE A 320 -5.39 8.33 6.97
C ILE A 320 -5.07 7.30 8.05
N VAL A 321 -5.32 6.00 7.79
CA VAL A 321 -4.92 4.89 8.67
C VAL A 321 -3.40 4.87 8.85
N ALA A 322 -2.65 4.98 7.75
CA ALA A 322 -1.20 5.01 7.77
C ALA A 322 -0.67 6.17 8.63
N TYR A 323 -1.22 7.37 8.42
CA TYR A 323 -0.89 8.53 9.25
C TYR A 323 -1.23 8.30 10.73
N ALA A 324 -2.42 7.76 11.03
CA ALA A 324 -2.85 7.47 12.40
C ALA A 324 -1.92 6.48 13.10
N LYS A 325 -1.56 5.38 12.43
CA LYS A 325 -0.64 4.38 12.96
C LYS A 325 0.77 4.93 13.17
N MET A 326 1.29 5.71 12.22
CA MET A 326 2.63 6.30 12.32
C MET A 326 2.75 7.34 13.43
N MET A 327 1.70 8.13 13.68
CA MET A 327 1.75 9.24 14.64
C MET A 327 1.15 8.90 16.01
N TYR A 328 0.27 7.90 16.08
CA TYR A 328 -0.59 7.63 17.24
C TYR A 328 -0.82 6.13 17.49
N GLU A 329 0.25 5.32 17.41
CA GLU A 329 0.27 3.84 17.38
C GLU A 329 -0.63 3.11 18.41
N ASP A 330 -0.99 3.74 19.55
CA ASP A 330 -1.85 3.16 20.61
C ASP A 330 -3.00 4.09 21.08
N ASN A 331 -3.37 5.12 20.31
CA ASN A 331 -4.43 6.06 20.73
C ASN A 331 -5.77 5.75 20.08
N GLU A 332 -6.68 5.09 20.82
CA GLU A 332 -8.02 4.72 20.32
C GLU A 332 -8.86 5.93 19.88
N TYR A 333 -8.74 7.07 20.57
CA TYR A 333 -9.46 8.29 20.21
C TYR A 333 -8.96 8.87 18.87
N ALA A 334 -7.65 8.82 18.62
CA ALA A 334 -7.07 9.24 17.35
C ALA A 334 -7.54 8.32 16.21
N HIS A 335 -7.54 7.00 16.41
CA HIS A 335 -8.05 6.03 15.43
C HIS A 335 -9.54 6.26 15.12
N ALA A 336 -10.37 6.49 16.15
CA ALA A 336 -11.78 6.81 15.97
C ALA A 336 -12.00 8.14 15.21
N ALA A 337 -11.23 9.18 15.54
CA ALA A 337 -11.27 10.46 14.84
C ALA A 337 -10.83 10.32 13.37
N CYS A 338 -9.79 9.55 13.09
CA CYS A 338 -9.31 9.25 11.75
C CYS A 338 -10.31 8.40 10.93
N LEU A 339 -11.01 7.45 11.56
CA LEU A 339 -12.11 6.72 10.93
C LEU A 339 -13.26 7.65 10.55
N PHE A 340 -13.67 8.52 11.48
CA PHE A 340 -14.70 9.53 11.22
C PHE A 340 -14.28 10.47 10.07
N LEU A 341 -13.03 10.95 10.09
CA LEU A 341 -12.46 11.79 9.03
C LEU A 341 -12.47 11.07 7.68
N SER A 342 -12.14 9.78 7.65
CA SER A 342 -12.15 8.96 6.43
C SER A 342 -13.56 8.90 5.82
N ILE A 343 -14.58 8.67 6.66
CA ILE A 343 -15.98 8.64 6.23
C ILE A 343 -16.43 10.02 5.75
N LEU A 344 -16.11 11.08 6.49
CA LEU A 344 -16.49 12.45 6.13
C LEU A 344 -15.89 12.86 4.77
N LEU A 345 -14.60 12.64 4.57
CA LEU A 345 -13.92 12.94 3.31
C LEU A 345 -14.44 12.09 2.16
N ALA A 346 -14.72 10.81 2.39
CA ALA A 346 -15.33 9.94 1.39
C ALA A 346 -16.71 10.44 0.95
N VAL A 347 -17.55 10.91 1.89
CA VAL A 347 -18.86 11.52 1.59
C VAL A 347 -18.68 12.79 0.76
N ILE A 348 -17.78 13.69 1.16
CA ILE A 348 -17.51 14.92 0.40
C ILE A 348 -17.07 14.60 -1.02
N ILE A 349 -16.09 13.71 -1.19
CA ILE A 349 -15.54 13.30 -2.49
C ILE A 349 -16.62 12.63 -3.35
N TYR A 350 -17.43 11.76 -2.75
CA TYR A 350 -18.53 11.08 -3.45
C TYR A 350 -19.57 12.07 -3.97
N GLU A 351 -20.06 12.97 -3.09
CA GLU A 351 -21.13 13.91 -3.42
C GLU A 351 -20.67 15.01 -4.39
N THR A 352 -19.38 15.38 -4.36
CA THR A 352 -18.83 16.45 -5.20
C THR A 352 -18.17 15.94 -6.47
N PHE A 353 -17.07 15.18 -6.35
CA PHE A 353 -16.23 14.79 -7.48
C PHE A 353 -16.77 13.55 -8.19
N GLU A 354 -17.12 12.49 -7.43
CA GLU A 354 -17.54 11.21 -8.00
C GLU A 354 -18.83 11.34 -8.83
N LYS A 355 -19.90 11.90 -8.24
CA LYS A 355 -21.16 12.13 -8.96
C LYS A 355 -20.99 13.06 -10.17
N TRP A 356 -20.11 14.06 -10.07
CA TRP A 356 -19.85 15.01 -11.15
C TRP A 356 -19.21 14.33 -12.37
N TYR A 357 -18.11 13.58 -12.20
CA TYR A 357 -17.47 12.97 -13.37
C TYR A 357 -18.33 11.82 -13.94
N LEU A 358 -19.11 11.12 -13.12
CA LEU A 358 -20.00 10.06 -13.60
C LEU A 358 -21.11 10.58 -14.50
N THR A 359 -21.60 11.79 -14.25
CA THR A 359 -22.62 12.46 -15.08
C THR A 359 -22.02 13.26 -16.24
N SER A 360 -20.71 13.56 -16.20
CA SER A 360 -19.99 14.30 -17.24
C SER A 360 -19.75 13.51 -18.54
N GLN A 361 -19.46 14.20 -19.64
CA GLN A 361 -19.09 13.55 -20.90
C GLN A 361 -17.75 12.80 -20.78
N ASN A 362 -17.60 11.70 -21.54
CA ASN A 362 -16.38 10.89 -21.53
C ASN A 362 -15.12 11.70 -21.89
N ALA A 363 -15.24 12.66 -22.81
CA ALA A 363 -14.14 13.54 -23.21
C ALA A 363 -13.64 14.41 -22.04
N HIS A 364 -14.55 15.04 -21.28
CA HIS A 364 -14.18 15.83 -20.10
C HIS A 364 -13.50 14.97 -19.04
N CYS A 365 -14.02 13.75 -18.78
CA CYS A 365 -13.41 12.82 -17.85
C CYS A 365 -11.99 12.44 -18.27
N ALA A 366 -11.78 12.18 -19.56
CA ALA A 366 -10.46 11.84 -20.11
C ALA A 366 -9.48 13.01 -19.97
N ILE A 367 -9.89 14.24 -20.28
CA ILE A 367 -9.05 15.44 -20.14
C ILE A 367 -8.62 15.63 -18.69
N VAL A 368 -9.57 15.63 -17.74
CA VAL A 368 -9.27 15.79 -16.31
C VAL A 368 -8.33 14.69 -15.83
N THR A 369 -8.60 13.45 -16.20
CA THR A 369 -7.74 12.33 -15.82
C THR A 369 -6.32 12.47 -16.36
N THR A 370 -6.16 12.86 -17.62
CA THR A 370 -4.83 13.09 -18.22
C THR A 370 -4.08 14.20 -17.48
N ILE A 371 -4.75 15.31 -17.15
CA ILE A 371 -4.15 16.40 -16.37
C ILE A 371 -3.68 15.88 -15.01
N LEU A 372 -4.52 15.12 -14.30
CA LEU A 372 -4.16 14.55 -13.01
C LEU A 372 -2.96 13.59 -13.12
N ILE A 373 -2.91 12.74 -14.16
CA ILE A 373 -1.77 11.84 -14.40
C ILE A 373 -0.49 12.63 -14.61
N VAL A 374 -0.53 13.71 -15.39
CA VAL A 374 0.65 14.58 -15.63
C VAL A 374 1.14 15.15 -14.30
N PHE A 375 0.26 15.66 -13.44
CA PHE A 375 0.66 16.16 -12.12
C PHE A 375 1.25 15.05 -11.22
N CYS A 376 0.67 13.85 -11.23
CA CYS A 376 1.22 12.72 -10.48
C CYS A 376 2.64 12.37 -10.96
N VAL A 377 2.86 12.30 -12.27
CA VAL A 377 4.17 12.02 -12.86
C VAL A 377 5.17 13.11 -12.46
N LEU A 378 4.80 14.38 -12.57
CA LEU A 378 5.68 15.48 -12.16
C LEU A 378 6.08 15.39 -10.68
N LEU A 379 5.14 15.05 -9.78
CA LEU A 379 5.44 14.91 -8.34
C LEU A 379 6.27 13.67 -8.00
N ILE A 380 6.12 12.57 -8.74
CA ILE A 380 6.93 11.35 -8.56
C ILE A 380 8.36 11.61 -8.99
N TYR A 381 8.57 12.28 -10.13
CA TYR A 381 9.90 12.56 -10.65
C TYR A 381 10.53 13.84 -10.11
N ARG A 382 9.85 14.59 -9.23
CA ARG A 382 10.35 15.84 -8.66
C ARG A 382 11.72 15.68 -8.00
N SER A 383 11.89 14.67 -7.14
CA SER A 383 13.18 14.38 -6.48
C SER A 383 14.30 14.16 -7.48
N LYS A 384 14.05 13.38 -8.53
CA LYS A 384 15.02 13.09 -9.60
C LYS A 384 15.35 14.31 -10.46
N ILE A 385 14.37 15.19 -10.68
CA ILE A 385 14.58 16.44 -11.41
C ILE A 385 15.44 17.39 -10.58
N ASP A 386 15.12 17.53 -9.29
CA ASP A 386 15.89 18.35 -8.35
C ASP A 386 17.35 17.83 -8.27
N ASP A 387 17.56 16.52 -8.17
CA ASP A 387 18.89 15.90 -8.17
C ASP A 387 19.65 16.12 -9.50
N ALA A 388 18.97 15.96 -10.64
CA ALA A 388 19.56 16.17 -11.96
C ALA A 388 19.89 17.64 -12.24
N GLU A 389 19.09 18.58 -11.72
CA GLU A 389 19.35 20.01 -11.81
C GLU A 389 20.58 20.37 -10.96
N ILE A 390 20.70 19.81 -9.75
CA ILE A 390 21.90 19.93 -8.92
C ILE A 390 23.14 19.37 -9.64
N GLU A 391 23.06 18.17 -10.22
CA GLU A 391 24.16 17.56 -10.97
C GLU A 391 24.55 18.38 -12.21
N THR A 392 23.56 18.96 -12.90
CA THR A 392 23.80 19.83 -14.06
C THR A 392 24.44 21.15 -13.65
N ILE A 393 23.99 21.76 -12.56
CA ILE A 393 24.63 22.95 -11.97
C ILE A 393 26.05 22.61 -11.57
N GLU A 394 26.30 21.49 -10.88
CA GLU A 394 27.66 21.03 -10.54
C GLU A 394 28.52 20.84 -11.80
N ASN A 395 28.01 20.19 -12.84
CA ASN A 395 28.73 19.96 -14.09
C ASN A 395 29.01 21.25 -14.87
N VAL A 396 28.09 22.21 -14.88
CA VAL A 396 28.31 23.54 -15.48
C VAL A 396 29.35 24.31 -14.66
N THR A 397 29.25 24.30 -13.33
CA THR A 397 30.20 24.96 -12.44
C THR A 397 31.60 24.38 -12.62
N VAL A 398 31.72 23.05 -12.66
CA VAL A 398 32.94 22.30 -12.96
C VAL A 398 33.43 22.59 -14.37
N ALA A 399 32.58 22.70 -15.38
CA ALA A 399 32.99 23.05 -16.75
C ALA A 399 33.51 24.50 -16.86
N THR A 400 32.92 25.45 -16.13
CA THR A 400 33.46 26.82 -16.02
C THR A 400 34.78 26.89 -15.25
N GLU A 401 35.01 26.02 -14.27
CA GLU A 401 36.29 25.91 -13.57
C GLU A 401 37.36 25.18 -14.40
N VAL A 402 36.99 24.10 -15.11
CA VAL A 402 37.86 23.32 -16.00
C VAL A 402 38.22 24.12 -17.26
N GLY A 403 37.35 25.01 -17.75
CA GLY A 403 37.66 25.95 -18.82
C GLY A 403 38.77 26.95 -18.48
N LYS A 404 39.08 27.15 -17.20
CA LYS A 404 40.25 27.93 -16.74
C LYS A 404 41.50 27.10 -16.48
N GLN A 405 41.42 25.77 -16.53
CA GLN A 405 42.56 24.87 -16.36
C GLN A 405 42.58 23.79 -17.46
N VAL A 406 42.81 24.21 -18.70
CA VAL A 406 43.18 23.28 -19.77
C VAL A 406 44.64 22.86 -19.55
N GLY A 407 44.81 21.63 -19.04
CA GLY A 407 46.11 20.97 -18.95
C GLY A 407 46.03 19.60 -18.28
N ASN A 408 45.97 18.55 -19.12
CA ASN A 408 46.12 17.11 -18.83
C ASN A 408 44.88 16.28 -18.44
N HIS A 409 44.45 15.49 -19.42
CA HIS A 409 43.69 14.25 -19.31
C HIS A 409 44.16 13.32 -18.18
N ARG A 410 43.20 12.70 -17.46
CA ARG A 410 43.34 11.31 -16.99
C ARG A 410 42.06 10.51 -17.20
N SER A 411 42.23 9.43 -17.95
CA SER A 411 41.36 8.27 -18.08
C SER A 411 41.26 7.53 -16.73
N TYR A 412 40.06 7.10 -16.35
CA TYR A 412 39.84 6.23 -15.18
C TYR A 412 40.41 4.83 -15.46
N ALA A 413 41.28 4.33 -14.59
CA ALA A 413 41.85 2.99 -14.70
C ALA A 413 40.79 1.92 -14.38
N LYS A 414 40.60 0.97 -15.30
CA LYS A 414 39.98 -0.33 -15.02
C LYS A 414 40.81 -1.07 -13.97
N LEU A 415 40.13 -1.65 -12.99
CA LEU A 415 40.69 -2.63 -12.06
C LEU A 415 40.90 -3.96 -12.79
N ASP A 416 42.00 -4.07 -13.53
CA ASP A 416 42.49 -5.33 -14.07
C ASP A 416 43.48 -5.94 -13.07
N GLY A 417 43.10 -7.02 -12.38
CA GLY A 417 44.04 -7.72 -11.47
C GLY A 417 43.48 -8.62 -10.38
N VAL A 418 42.30 -9.23 -10.51
CA VAL A 418 41.87 -10.30 -9.58
C VAL A 418 41.73 -11.60 -10.35
N THR A 419 42.80 -12.39 -10.33
CA THR A 419 42.81 -13.78 -10.77
C THR A 419 42.15 -14.68 -9.72
N ASP A 420 41.40 -15.66 -10.24
CA ASP A 420 40.82 -16.85 -9.60
C ASP A 420 41.25 -17.17 -8.16
N GLY A 421 40.26 -17.12 -7.27
CA GLY A 421 40.37 -17.53 -5.87
C GLY A 421 39.26 -16.85 -5.08
N MET A 422 38.12 -17.53 -4.91
CA MET A 422 37.01 -17.11 -4.05
C MET A 422 37.54 -16.71 -2.67
N THR A 423 37.76 -15.42 -2.45
CA THR A 423 37.98 -14.85 -1.13
C THR A 423 36.65 -14.24 -0.73
N LEU A 424 35.97 -14.91 0.20
CA LEU A 424 34.82 -14.35 0.90
C LEU A 424 35.18 -12.92 1.34
N CYS A 425 34.37 -11.91 1.02
CA CYS A 425 34.54 -10.59 1.62
C CYS A 425 34.35 -10.75 3.14
N ILE A 426 35.45 -10.85 3.88
CA ILE A 426 35.41 -10.80 5.34
C ILE A 426 35.05 -9.37 5.70
N HIS A 427 33.83 -9.16 6.20
CA HIS A 427 33.46 -7.89 6.82
C HIS A 427 34.25 -7.75 8.12
N ILE A 428 35.20 -6.82 8.13
CA ILE A 428 35.97 -6.46 9.33
C ILE A 428 35.28 -5.27 9.98
N ALA A 429 34.83 -5.42 11.23
CA ALA A 429 34.18 -4.33 11.93
C ALA A 429 35.21 -3.36 12.53
N VAL A 430 34.95 -2.06 12.41
CA VAL A 430 35.82 -1.00 12.98
C VAL A 430 35.87 -1.07 14.51
N SER A 431 34.91 -1.75 15.15
CA SER A 431 34.84 -1.99 16.59
C SER A 431 35.59 -3.23 17.07
N GLU A 432 36.21 -4.01 16.17
CA GLU A 432 36.96 -5.21 16.58
C GLU A 432 38.17 -4.87 17.46
N PRO A 433 38.59 -5.77 18.36
CA PRO A 433 39.75 -5.55 19.22
C PRO A 433 41.00 -5.07 18.45
N LEU A 434 41.79 -4.22 19.11
CA LEU A 434 43.11 -3.82 18.62
C LEU A 434 44.04 -5.04 18.64
N ASP A 435 44.92 -5.13 17.64
CA ASP A 435 45.96 -6.17 17.62
C ASP A 435 46.90 -6.06 18.84
N THR A 436 47.11 -4.84 19.34
CA THR A 436 47.82 -4.56 20.60
C THR A 436 47.05 -3.49 21.39
N PRO A 437 46.67 -3.74 22.66
CA PRO A 437 45.91 -2.79 23.45
C PRO A 437 46.58 -1.41 23.54
N GLY A 438 45.81 -0.35 23.26
CA GLY A 438 46.27 1.04 23.34
C GLY A 438 47.18 1.52 22.20
N VAL A 439 47.51 0.68 21.22
CA VAL A 439 48.40 1.05 20.10
C VAL A 439 47.62 1.03 18.78
N VAL A 440 47.00 2.16 18.45
CA VAL A 440 46.16 2.29 17.24
C VAL A 440 47.00 2.34 15.97
N HIS A 441 48.12 3.07 15.96
CA HIS A 441 48.90 3.25 14.72
C HIS A 441 49.54 1.96 14.19
N ASN A 442 49.78 0.93 15.02
CA ASN A 442 50.29 -0.35 14.54
C ASN A 442 49.19 -1.39 14.28
N ASP A 443 47.93 -1.03 14.54
CA ASP A 443 46.79 -1.92 14.32
C ASP A 443 46.59 -2.18 12.81
N THR A 444 46.49 -3.45 12.44
CA THR A 444 46.38 -3.89 11.05
C THR A 444 45.13 -3.30 10.39
N LYS A 445 44.04 -3.18 11.14
CA LYS A 445 42.77 -2.64 10.63
C LYS A 445 42.88 -1.13 10.41
N TYR A 446 43.50 -0.40 11.33
CA TYR A 446 43.84 1.01 11.14
C TYR A 446 44.73 1.23 9.91
N GLN A 447 45.79 0.43 9.72
CA GLN A 447 46.68 0.56 8.55
C GLN A 447 45.96 0.33 7.22
N GLU A 448 45.01 -0.60 7.18
CA GLU A 448 44.13 -0.81 6.03
C GLU A 448 43.21 0.40 5.79
N MET A 449 42.62 0.97 6.85
CA MET A 449 41.81 2.19 6.79
C MET A 449 42.61 3.37 6.22
N VAL A 450 43.85 3.58 6.68
CA VAL A 450 44.76 4.61 6.17
C VAL A 450 45.09 4.39 4.69
N THR A 451 45.34 3.14 4.29
CA THR A 451 45.63 2.79 2.90
C THR A 451 44.46 3.14 1.98
N ARG A 452 43.22 2.86 2.40
CA ARG A 452 42.01 3.21 1.66
C ARG A 452 41.79 4.72 1.62
N LEU A 453 41.94 5.40 2.76
CA LEU A 453 41.84 6.86 2.85
C LEU A 453 42.80 7.54 1.88
N LYS A 454 44.07 7.15 1.86
CA LYS A 454 45.09 7.72 0.96
C LYS A 454 44.75 7.58 -0.53
N ARG A 455 44.00 6.54 -0.91
CA ARG A 455 43.49 6.39 -2.29
C ARG A 455 42.32 7.34 -2.60
N MET A 456 41.53 7.70 -1.59
CA MET A 456 40.36 8.59 -1.74
C MET A 456 40.71 10.07 -1.65
N LEU A 457 41.67 10.45 -0.80
CA LEU A 457 42.07 11.85 -0.52
C LEU A 457 42.34 12.73 -1.76
N PRO A 458 42.97 12.22 -2.85
CA PRO A 458 43.18 13.01 -4.05
C PRO A 458 41.88 13.42 -4.76
N ASN A 459 40.81 12.64 -4.61
CA ASN A 459 39.53 12.85 -5.29
C ASN A 459 38.51 13.63 -4.44
N ILE A 460 38.81 13.88 -3.16
CA ILE A 460 37.95 14.65 -2.26
C ILE A 460 38.12 16.15 -2.54
N LYS A 461 37.07 16.75 -3.12
CA LYS A 461 37.00 18.16 -3.53
C LYS A 461 36.68 19.13 -2.38
N LYS A 462 35.66 18.79 -1.57
CA LYS A 462 35.21 19.62 -0.44
C LYS A 462 35.76 19.09 0.88
N LYS A 463 35.07 18.13 1.49
CA LYS A 463 35.43 17.55 2.79
C LYS A 463 34.97 16.09 2.86
N LEU A 464 35.68 15.27 3.63
CA LEU A 464 35.28 13.90 3.97
C LEU A 464 34.72 13.91 5.40
N PHE A 465 33.44 13.63 5.53
CA PHE A 465 32.81 13.49 6.83
C PHE A 465 32.86 12.04 7.27
N ILE A 466 33.35 11.81 8.49
CA ILE A 466 33.44 10.48 9.09
C ILE A 466 32.45 10.44 10.25
N MET A 467 31.41 9.61 10.15
CA MET A 467 30.50 9.38 11.27
C MET A 467 31.20 8.52 12.31
N ASP A 468 31.29 9.03 13.53
CA ASP A 468 32.01 8.34 14.60
C ASP A 468 31.24 7.14 15.14
N SER A 469 31.94 6.24 15.82
CA SER A 469 31.36 5.04 16.42
C SER A 469 30.58 5.38 17.69
N PHE A 470 29.44 4.73 17.88
CA PHE A 470 28.57 4.87 19.05
C PHE A 470 28.05 3.48 19.49
N PRO A 471 27.64 3.31 20.77
CA PRO A 471 27.24 2.01 21.27
C PRO A 471 26.00 1.49 20.57
N ARG A 472 26.03 0.20 20.24
CA ARG A 472 24.93 -0.49 19.57
C ARG A 472 23.79 -0.75 20.55
N VAL A 473 22.57 -0.50 20.10
CA VAL A 473 21.35 -0.77 20.88
C VAL A 473 21.01 -2.25 20.80
N ASP A 474 20.61 -2.83 21.92
CA ASP A 474 20.04 -4.18 21.99
C ASP A 474 18.60 -4.14 21.47
N GLU A 475 18.43 -4.56 20.22
CA GLU A 475 17.16 -4.55 19.49
C GLU A 475 16.04 -5.31 20.22
N ASN A 476 16.38 -6.35 20.99
CA ASN A 476 15.38 -7.14 21.72
C ASN A 476 14.75 -6.36 22.86
N LYS A 477 15.45 -5.34 23.39
CA LYS A 477 15.01 -4.56 24.54
C LYS A 477 14.30 -3.26 24.16
N VAL A 478 14.41 -2.83 22.91
CA VAL A 478 13.68 -1.65 22.40
C VAL A 478 12.17 -1.82 22.58
N ASN A 479 11.64 -3.02 22.31
CA ASN A 479 10.21 -3.33 22.46
C ASN A 479 9.74 -3.32 23.92
N TRP A 480 10.66 -3.35 24.89
CA TRP A 480 10.36 -3.36 26.32
C TRP A 480 10.39 -1.97 26.96
N ILE A 481 10.80 -0.92 26.24
CA ILE A 481 10.87 0.45 26.76
C ILE A 481 9.50 0.89 27.32
N VAL A 482 8.45 0.79 26.52
CA VAL A 482 7.10 1.22 26.93
C VAL A 482 6.52 0.34 28.05
N PRO A 483 6.58 -1.01 27.99
CA PRO A 483 6.21 -1.87 29.12
C PRO A 483 6.95 -1.53 30.42
N ASP A 484 8.26 -1.30 30.36
CA ASP A 484 9.08 -1.02 31.54
C ASP A 484 8.75 0.34 32.16
N LEU A 485 8.54 1.37 31.33
CA LEU A 485 8.05 2.67 31.79
C LEU A 485 6.68 2.56 32.48
N ARG A 486 5.75 1.78 31.91
CA ARG A 486 4.43 1.53 32.50
C ARG A 486 4.51 0.77 33.82
N SER A 487 5.51 -0.09 33.98
CA SER A 487 5.77 -0.84 35.22
C SER A 487 6.43 0.01 36.33
N GLY A 488 6.78 1.27 36.04
CA GLY A 488 7.38 2.19 37.00
C GLY A 488 8.91 2.15 37.05
N LYS A 489 9.59 1.46 36.12
CA LYS A 489 11.05 1.56 36.00
C LYS A 489 11.45 2.97 35.60
N SER A 490 12.55 3.44 36.17
CA SER A 490 13.13 4.74 35.81
C SER A 490 13.71 4.71 34.40
N MET A 491 13.75 5.87 33.73
CA MET A 491 14.39 5.99 32.41
C MET A 491 15.87 5.57 32.45
N GLU A 492 16.56 5.80 33.55
CA GLU A 492 17.96 5.44 33.76
C GLU A 492 18.15 3.92 33.80
N GLU A 493 17.28 3.19 34.52
CA GLU A 493 17.31 1.73 34.58
C GLU A 493 17.06 1.10 33.20
N ILE A 494 16.13 1.69 32.43
CA ILE A 494 15.80 1.22 31.08
C ILE A 494 16.98 1.50 30.14
N SER A 495 17.48 2.73 30.11
CA SER A 495 18.64 3.12 29.29
C SER A 495 19.87 2.26 29.57
N PHE A 496 20.15 1.94 30.84
CA PHE A 496 21.27 1.09 31.24
C PHE A 496 21.17 -0.36 30.73
N GLY A 497 19.95 -0.81 30.42
CA GLY A 497 19.70 -2.11 29.84
C GLY A 497 19.77 -2.14 28.32
N LEU A 498 19.66 -0.99 27.63
CA LEU A 498 19.37 -0.89 26.19
C LEU A 498 20.58 -1.02 25.26
N TYR A 499 21.81 -1.03 25.72
CA TYR A 499 22.98 -1.12 24.86
C TYR A 499 23.99 -2.14 25.39
N GLU A 500 24.77 -2.72 24.48
CA GLU A 500 25.86 -3.61 24.83
C GLU A 500 26.99 -2.81 25.49
N ARG A 501 27.57 -3.36 26.57
CA ARG A 501 28.68 -2.72 27.30
C ARG A 501 30.04 -3.12 26.77
N ASP A 502 30.12 -3.53 25.51
CA ASP A 502 31.41 -3.79 24.92
C ASP A 502 32.11 -2.45 24.65
N ASP A 503 33.38 -2.35 25.01
CA ASP A 503 34.18 -1.16 24.70
C ASP A 503 34.53 -1.09 23.20
N GLY A 504 33.93 -1.95 22.37
CA GLY A 504 34.19 -2.06 20.94
C GLY A 504 33.93 -0.75 20.20
N TYR A 505 32.88 -0.02 20.57
CA TYR A 505 32.63 1.30 19.98
C TYR A 505 33.76 2.28 20.31
N GLU A 506 34.33 2.25 21.52
CA GLU A 506 35.46 3.11 21.91
C GLU A 506 36.71 2.84 21.10
N ILE A 507 36.97 1.56 20.78
CA ILE A 507 38.04 1.16 19.86
C ILE A 507 37.79 1.75 18.46
N GLY A 508 36.54 1.73 18.00
CA GLY A 508 36.16 2.36 16.74
C GLY A 508 36.42 3.87 16.75
N ARG A 509 36.08 4.55 17.86
CA ARG A 509 36.37 5.99 18.05
C ARG A 509 37.87 6.28 18.04
N MET A 510 38.67 5.45 18.69
CA MET A 510 40.14 5.55 18.66
C MET A 510 40.69 5.47 17.22
N ARG A 511 40.19 4.53 16.41
CA ARG A 511 40.60 4.40 15.00
C ARG A 511 40.15 5.60 14.17
N HIS A 512 38.92 6.09 14.34
CA HIS A 512 38.45 7.27 13.62
C HIS A 512 39.21 8.54 13.99
N ALA A 513 39.50 8.75 15.28
CA ALA A 513 40.29 9.89 15.75
C ALA A 513 41.68 9.91 15.08
N ALA A 514 42.40 8.79 15.12
CA ALA A 514 43.69 8.66 14.43
C ALA A 514 43.56 8.84 12.91
N LEU A 515 42.47 8.36 12.30
CA LEU A 515 42.24 8.48 10.86
C LEU A 515 41.99 9.94 10.42
N VAL A 516 41.31 10.74 11.24
CA VAL A 516 41.10 12.16 11.00
C VAL A 516 42.42 12.94 11.06
N GLU A 517 43.34 12.56 11.95
CA GLU A 517 44.69 13.14 12.00
C GLU A 517 45.46 12.91 10.68
N GLU A 518 45.38 11.71 10.10
CA GLU A 518 46.00 11.39 8.80
C GLU A 518 45.39 12.17 7.63
N CYS A 519 44.10 12.49 7.73
CA CYS A 519 43.36 13.23 6.70
C CYS A 519 43.56 14.76 6.80
N GLY A 520 43.91 15.25 7.98
CA GLY A 520 44.11 16.67 8.27
C GLY A 520 42.85 17.51 7.97
N PRO A 521 42.99 18.72 7.40
CA PRO A 521 41.87 19.66 7.24
C PRO A 521 40.79 19.19 6.25
N LYS A 522 41.06 18.12 5.49
CA LYS A 522 40.10 17.54 4.55
C LYS A 522 39.05 16.65 5.24
N CYS A 523 39.23 16.26 6.49
CA CYS A 523 38.26 15.47 7.22
C CYS A 523 37.54 16.25 8.31
N GLU A 524 36.34 15.81 8.60
CA GLU A 524 35.56 16.25 9.76
C GLU A 524 34.87 15.06 10.39
N LEU A 525 34.96 14.95 11.71
CA LEU A 525 34.30 13.89 12.46
C LEU A 525 32.89 14.35 12.84
N ILE A 526 31.88 13.52 12.57
CA ILE A 526 30.50 13.75 12.98
C ILE A 526 30.23 12.87 14.20
N ASP A 527 30.02 13.50 15.35
CA ASP A 527 29.74 12.80 16.61
C ASP A 527 28.27 12.92 17.03
N ILE A 528 27.45 11.95 16.64
CA ILE A 528 26.04 11.87 17.05
C ILE A 528 25.86 11.42 18.51
N LEU A 529 26.91 10.92 19.17
CA LEU A 529 26.85 10.48 20.57
C LEU A 529 26.51 11.65 21.50
N THR A 530 26.89 12.87 21.11
CA THR A 530 26.55 14.11 21.83
C THR A 530 25.05 14.33 21.93
N LEU A 531 24.28 13.94 20.89
CA LEU A 531 22.83 14.07 20.85
C LEU A 531 22.12 12.95 21.60
N LEU A 532 22.79 11.80 21.74
CA LEU A 532 22.30 10.63 22.47
C LEU A 532 22.63 10.70 23.96
N ARG A 533 23.39 11.69 24.43
CA ARG A 533 23.68 11.87 25.85
C ARG A 533 22.70 12.86 26.48
N ASN A 534 22.14 12.47 27.61
CA ASN A 534 21.38 13.37 28.45
C ASN A 534 22.30 14.46 29.03
N SER A 535 21.93 15.73 28.84
CA SER A 535 22.74 16.87 29.27
C SER A 535 22.89 17.02 30.79
N THR A 536 21.97 16.42 31.56
CA THR A 536 21.95 16.50 33.03
C THR A 536 22.65 15.31 33.67
N THR A 537 22.41 14.09 33.17
CA THR A 537 22.93 12.86 33.79
C THR A 537 24.18 12.30 33.10
N GLY A 538 24.50 12.76 31.88
CA GLY A 538 25.61 12.27 31.07
C GLY A 538 25.43 10.85 30.51
N GLN A 539 24.32 10.19 30.85
CA GLN A 539 23.99 8.84 30.40
C GLN A 539 23.47 8.84 28.96
N LEU A 540 23.65 7.70 28.29
CA LEU A 540 23.09 7.48 26.96
C LEU A 540 21.59 7.26 27.05
N GLN A 541 20.86 7.92 26.18
CA GLN A 541 19.42 7.93 26.11
C GLN A 541 18.99 7.70 24.66
N TYR A 542 18.48 6.49 24.42
CA TYR A 542 18.08 6.02 23.09
C TYR A 542 16.58 6.21 22.81
N PHE A 543 15.86 6.88 23.70
CA PHE A 543 14.42 7.14 23.61
C PHE A 543 14.03 8.44 24.34
N ASP A 544 12.94 9.08 23.91
CA ASP A 544 12.45 10.31 24.54
C ASP A 544 11.70 10.05 25.87
N ASN A 545 11.26 11.12 26.54
CA ASN A 545 10.49 11.03 27.79
C ASN A 545 9.10 10.40 27.63
N ARG A 546 8.63 10.16 26.40
CA ARG A 546 7.37 9.47 26.07
C ARG A 546 7.60 7.99 25.73
N GLY A 547 8.85 7.53 25.71
CA GLY A 547 9.20 6.15 25.34
C GLY A 547 9.38 5.95 23.83
N LEU A 548 9.44 7.02 23.03
CA LEU A 548 9.69 6.91 21.59
C LEU A 548 11.18 6.67 21.35
N SER A 549 11.51 5.47 20.87
CA SER A 549 12.88 5.11 20.54
C SER A 549 13.41 5.91 19.34
N TYR A 550 14.65 6.37 19.43
CA TYR A 550 15.40 6.97 18.32
C TYR A 550 15.90 5.90 17.34
N PHE A 551 15.82 4.62 17.69
CA PHE A 551 16.27 3.51 16.86
C PHE A 551 15.17 2.47 16.66
N THR A 552 15.17 1.81 15.50
CA THR A 552 14.30 0.67 15.19
C THR A 552 14.92 -0.64 15.65
N SER A 553 14.15 -1.72 15.64
CA SER A 553 14.60 -3.09 15.95
C SER A 553 15.65 -3.66 14.99
N ARG A 554 16.11 -2.90 13.97
CA ARG A 554 17.20 -3.28 13.06
C ARG A 554 18.41 -2.34 13.16
N ASN A 555 18.59 -1.64 14.28
CA ASN A 555 19.71 -0.71 14.49
C ASN A 555 19.77 0.48 13.50
N HIS A 556 18.65 0.83 12.86
CA HIS A 556 18.52 2.05 12.06
C HIS A 556 17.87 3.16 12.87
N LEU A 557 18.14 4.42 12.54
CA LEU A 557 17.41 5.54 13.12
C LEU A 557 15.91 5.39 12.80
N SER A 558 15.06 5.56 13.80
CA SER A 558 13.62 5.72 13.61
C SER A 558 13.34 7.07 12.98
N ALA A 559 12.11 7.30 12.50
CA ALA A 559 11.72 8.65 12.05
C ALA A 559 11.97 9.70 13.14
N HIS A 560 11.75 9.34 14.41
CA HIS A 560 12.04 10.21 15.54
C HIS A 560 13.55 10.44 15.75
N GLY A 561 14.38 9.40 15.59
CA GLY A 561 15.85 9.52 15.65
C GLY A 561 16.43 10.34 14.49
N VAL A 562 15.82 10.29 13.31
CA VAL A 562 16.21 11.15 12.19
C VAL A 562 15.97 12.63 12.53
N GLU A 563 14.84 12.97 13.14
CA GLU A 563 14.58 14.34 13.61
C GLU A 563 15.59 14.78 14.68
N LEU A 564 16.03 13.86 15.55
CA LEU A 564 17.04 14.16 16.57
C LEU A 564 18.38 14.57 15.93
N VAL A 565 18.84 13.85 14.91
CA VAL A 565 20.14 14.13 14.27
C VAL A 565 20.06 15.19 13.17
N ARG A 566 18.86 15.50 12.66
CA ARG A 566 18.66 16.44 11.55
C ARG A 566 19.38 17.78 11.73
N PRO A 567 19.33 18.46 12.90
CA PRO A 567 20.02 19.74 13.07
C PRO A 567 21.53 19.66 12.82
N LEU A 568 22.16 18.54 13.19
CA LEU A 568 23.59 18.33 12.97
C LEU A 568 23.92 18.25 11.48
N PHE A 569 23.13 17.50 10.71
CA PHE A 569 23.33 17.37 9.27
C PHE A 569 22.92 18.64 8.50
N SER A 570 21.89 19.36 8.96
CA SER A 570 21.52 20.66 8.40
C SER A 570 22.65 21.68 8.57
N ASP A 571 23.26 21.77 9.76
CA ASP A 571 24.40 22.66 10.02
C ASP A 571 25.63 22.29 9.16
N ILE A 572 25.87 21.01 8.92
CA ILE A 572 26.92 20.56 7.99
C ILE A 572 26.61 21.01 6.56
N CYS A 573 25.38 20.83 6.10
CA CYS A 573 24.96 21.26 4.76
C CYS A 573 25.07 22.78 4.59
N ASP A 574 24.72 23.57 5.61
CA ASP A 574 24.79 25.03 5.58
C ASP A 574 26.24 25.56 5.54
N LYS A 575 27.21 24.76 5.98
CA LYS A 575 28.65 25.08 5.99
C LYS A 575 29.40 24.66 4.73
N LEU A 576 28.76 23.88 3.84
CA LEU A 576 29.34 23.29 2.62
C LEU A 576 29.04 24.08 1.36
#